data_AF-A0A654G714-F1
#
_entry.id   AF-A0A654G714-F1
#
_cell.length_a   1.000
_cell.length_b   1.000
_cell.length_c   1.000
_cell.angle_alpha   90.00
_cell.angle_beta   90.00
_cell.angle_gamma   90.00
#
_symmetry.space_group_name_H-M   'P 1'
#
loop_
_entity.id
_entity.type
_entity.pdbx_description
1 polymer ?
#
loop_
_entity_poly.entity_id
_entity_poly.type
_entity_poly.pdbx_seq_one_letter_code
_entity_poly.pdbx_strand_id
1 'polypeptide(L)'
;MIESLHDDTYLWSPDHHAPSNTFSAEKTWLALNPPSPAVPWHRSVWFSGNIPKHAFISWIATLNRLHTRDRLRNWGLTTTATCLLCNTHDESRDHLFFACRFSSSIWNYFTAKANLLPPTQFATCLIWVNNTARNKNITLILKLIFQASIYFIWRERNQRLHSSNPRHAPSIIKEIKMIVRARLDPLSRAQRPIPPALTLLATWFSIFQ
;
A
#
# COMPACT_ATOMS: atom_id res chain seq x y z
N MET A 1 47.11 -23.20 44.79
CA MET A 1 45.82 -22.66 44.35
C MET A 1 46.11 -21.41 43.56
N ILE A 2 45.70 -21.32 42.29
CA ILE A 2 45.84 -20.08 41.53
C ILE A 2 44.61 -19.24 41.91
N GLU A 3 44.78 -18.24 42.75
CA GLU A 3 43.73 -17.27 43.07
C GLU A 3 43.60 -16.28 41.91
N SER A 4 42.38 -16.11 41.39
CA SER A 4 42.08 -15.04 40.43
C SER A 4 42.28 -13.70 41.12
N LEU A 5 43.10 -12.82 40.52
CA LEU A 5 43.35 -11.47 41.03
C LEU A 5 42.18 -10.49 40.80
N HIS A 6 41.12 -10.93 40.11
CA HIS A 6 39.99 -10.08 39.72
C HIS A 6 38.67 -10.75 40.06
N ASP A 7 37.71 -9.93 40.52
CA ASP A 7 36.32 -10.31 40.73
C ASP A 7 35.60 -10.59 39.40
N ASP A 8 34.67 -11.53 39.42
CA ASP A 8 33.82 -11.85 38.26
C ASP A 8 32.96 -10.65 37.86
N THR A 9 32.90 -10.37 36.55
CA THR A 9 32.05 -9.30 36.01
C THR A 9 31.03 -9.86 35.04
N TYR A 10 29.78 -9.43 35.20
CA TYR A 10 28.71 -9.77 34.26
C TYR A 10 28.80 -8.87 33.04
N LEU A 11 28.98 -9.50 31.87
CA LEU A 11 28.91 -8.82 30.60
C LEU A 11 27.70 -9.32 29.82
N TRP A 12 27.07 -8.41 29.09
CA TRP A 12 25.92 -8.71 28.26
C TRP A 12 26.36 -8.92 26.82
N SER A 13 25.97 -10.06 26.24
CA SER A 13 26.33 -10.49 24.88
C SER A 13 25.09 -11.04 24.18
N PRO A 14 24.35 -10.21 23.42
CA PRO A 14 23.13 -10.65 22.74
C PRO A 14 23.43 -11.41 21.43
N ASP A 15 24.61 -11.19 20.86
CA ASP A 15 25.01 -11.64 19.53
C ASP A 15 26.47 -12.14 19.55
N HIS A 16 27.01 -12.44 18.37
CA HIS A 16 28.40 -12.87 18.20
C HIS A 16 29.43 -11.72 18.28
N HIS A 17 29.02 -10.50 18.65
CA HIS A 17 29.95 -9.39 18.87
C HIS A 17 30.57 -9.43 20.27
N ALA A 18 31.54 -8.56 20.51
CA ALA A 18 32.22 -8.48 21.79
C ALA A 18 31.22 -8.16 22.92
N PRO A 19 31.28 -8.88 24.05
CA PRO A 19 30.42 -8.63 25.20
C PRO A 19 30.57 -7.19 25.70
N SER A 20 29.45 -6.56 26.05
CA SER A 20 29.39 -5.18 26.53
C SER A 20 28.97 -5.12 28.00
N ASN A 21 29.52 -4.18 28.74
CA ASN A 21 29.06 -3.84 30.09
C ASN A 21 27.72 -3.07 30.12
N THR A 22 27.20 -2.68 28.95
CA THR A 22 25.96 -1.89 28.84
C THR A 22 24.86 -2.73 28.22
N PHE A 23 23.76 -2.92 28.96
CA PHE A 23 22.56 -3.55 28.44
C PHE A 23 21.89 -2.67 27.36
N SER A 24 21.44 -3.30 26.27
CA SER A 24 20.60 -2.64 25.27
C SER A 24 19.37 -3.48 24.99
N ALA A 25 18.19 -2.92 25.28
CA ALA A 25 16.91 -3.53 24.96
C ALA A 25 16.73 -3.72 23.44
N GLU A 26 17.17 -2.73 22.63
CA GLU A 26 17.11 -2.78 21.16
C GLU A 26 17.90 -3.97 20.60
N LYS A 27 19.17 -4.08 20.98
CA LYS A 27 20.04 -5.17 20.52
C LYS A 27 19.58 -6.54 21.04
N THR A 28 19.10 -6.62 22.28
CA THR A 28 18.50 -7.85 22.83
C THR A 28 17.29 -8.26 21.99
N TRP A 29 16.42 -7.31 21.66
CA TRP A 29 15.25 -7.56 20.82
C TRP A 29 15.64 -8.04 19.42
N LEU A 30 16.63 -7.42 18.79
CA LEU A 30 17.13 -7.81 17.46
C LEU A 30 17.76 -9.20 17.47
N ALA A 31 18.48 -9.58 18.52
CA ALA A 31 19.03 -10.92 18.67
C ALA A 31 17.93 -11.98 18.85
N LEU A 32 16.90 -11.68 19.63
CA LEU A 32 15.74 -12.57 19.83
C LEU A 32 14.81 -12.60 18.60
N ASN A 33 14.78 -11.53 17.81
CA ASN A 33 13.90 -11.35 16.65
C ASN A 33 14.71 -10.84 15.45
N PRO A 34 15.59 -11.68 14.88
CA PRO A 34 16.40 -11.29 13.74
C PRO A 34 15.50 -10.81 12.58
N PRO A 35 15.82 -9.68 11.94
CA PRO A 35 14.96 -9.10 10.93
C PRO A 35 14.84 -10.03 9.71
N SER A 36 13.61 -10.37 9.34
CA SER A 36 13.34 -11.08 8.10
C SER A 36 13.74 -10.24 6.88
N PRO A 37 14.05 -10.89 5.74
CA PRO A 37 14.32 -10.19 4.49
C PRO A 37 13.22 -9.18 4.14
N ALA A 38 13.62 -7.98 3.73
CA ALA A 38 12.68 -6.94 3.36
C ALA A 38 11.84 -7.36 2.16
N VAL A 39 10.51 -7.37 2.33
CA VAL A 39 9.59 -7.68 1.24
C VAL A 39 9.58 -6.56 0.20
N PRO A 40 9.55 -6.86 -1.12
CA PRO A 40 9.72 -5.86 -2.17
C PRO A 40 8.56 -4.86 -2.24
N TRP A 41 7.39 -5.23 -1.72
CA TRP A 41 6.18 -4.39 -1.71
C TRP A 41 6.08 -3.43 -0.52
N HIS A 42 6.97 -3.49 0.48
CA HIS A 42 6.81 -2.73 1.72
C HIS A 42 6.68 -1.22 1.46
N ARG A 43 7.45 -0.66 0.52
CA ARG A 43 7.41 0.77 0.18
C ARG A 43 6.16 1.20 -0.57
N SER A 44 5.39 0.26 -1.12
CA SER A 44 4.10 0.52 -1.78
C SER A 44 2.97 0.65 -0.75
N VAL A 45 3.13 0.00 0.40
CA VAL A 45 2.14 -0.04 1.48
C VAL A 45 2.48 0.98 2.58
N TRP A 46 3.73 0.97 3.02
CA TRP A 46 4.25 1.78 4.11
C TRP A 46 5.18 2.85 3.57
N PHE A 47 4.71 4.09 3.55
CA PHE A 47 5.48 5.26 3.13
C PHE A 47 5.01 6.51 3.87
N SER A 48 5.91 7.47 4.04
CA SER A 48 5.58 8.75 4.66
C SER A 48 4.56 9.52 3.81
N GLY A 49 3.55 10.08 4.45
CA GLY A 49 2.47 10.80 3.77
C GLY A 49 1.29 9.92 3.34
N ASN A 50 1.29 8.60 3.62
CA ASN A 50 0.14 7.74 3.34
C ASN A 50 -1.13 8.16 4.11
N ILE A 51 -2.26 7.54 3.76
CA ILE A 51 -3.52 7.62 4.50
C ILE A 51 -3.68 6.30 5.27
N PRO A 52 -3.63 6.28 6.62
CA PRO A 52 -3.53 5.05 7.40
C PRO A 52 -4.58 3.99 7.05
N LYS A 53 -5.87 4.38 6.95
CA LYS A 53 -6.95 3.44 6.58
C LYS A 53 -6.79 2.84 5.17
N HIS A 54 -6.21 3.58 4.23
CA HIS A 54 -5.97 3.07 2.87
C HIS A 54 -4.73 2.16 2.85
N ALA A 55 -3.67 2.53 3.59
CA ALA A 55 -2.49 1.71 3.75
C ALA A 55 -2.83 0.36 4.40
N PHE A 56 -3.68 0.36 5.44
CA PHE A 56 -4.15 -0.86 6.09
C PHE A 56 -4.88 -1.79 5.12
N ILE A 57 -5.88 -1.29 4.38
CA ILE A 57 -6.60 -2.14 3.40
C ILE A 57 -5.66 -2.61 2.28
N SER A 58 -4.73 -1.76 1.82
CA SER A 58 -3.73 -2.13 0.81
C SER A 58 -2.79 -3.22 1.30
N TRP A 59 -2.42 -3.21 2.58
CA TRP A 59 -1.63 -4.27 3.21
C TRP A 59 -2.38 -5.61 3.21
N ILE A 60 -3.63 -5.62 3.66
CA ILE A 60 -4.47 -6.83 3.66
C ILE A 60 -4.67 -7.35 2.23
N ALA A 61 -4.87 -6.46 1.26
CA ALA A 61 -4.96 -6.81 -0.16
C ALA A 61 -3.63 -7.42 -0.69
N THR A 62 -2.49 -6.86 -0.29
CA THR A 62 -1.15 -7.35 -0.64
C THR A 62 -0.90 -8.77 -0.14
N LEU A 63 -1.36 -9.06 1.08
CA LEU A 63 -1.29 -10.41 1.65
C LEU A 63 -2.34 -11.39 1.08
N ASN A 64 -3.16 -10.93 0.13
CA ASN A 64 -4.30 -11.66 -0.42
C ASN A 64 -5.28 -12.12 0.68
N ARG A 65 -5.53 -11.29 1.71
CA ARG A 65 -6.33 -11.63 2.89
C ARG A 65 -7.70 -10.97 2.93
N LEU A 66 -8.13 -10.34 1.84
CA LEU A 66 -9.49 -9.82 1.71
C LEU A 66 -10.49 -10.95 1.41
N HIS A 67 -11.74 -10.78 1.79
CA HIS A 67 -12.81 -11.78 1.61
C HIS A 67 -13.39 -11.79 0.19
N THR A 68 -12.55 -12.06 -0.80
CA THR A 68 -12.95 -12.20 -2.21
C THR A 68 -13.71 -13.53 -2.44
N ARG A 69 -14.57 -13.61 -3.47
CA ARG A 69 -15.42 -14.80 -3.70
C ARG A 69 -14.60 -16.06 -3.94
N ASP A 70 -13.51 -15.99 -4.71
CA ASP A 70 -12.55 -17.10 -4.88
C ASP A 70 -12.07 -17.66 -3.53
N ARG A 71 -11.70 -16.80 -2.59
CA ARG A 71 -11.22 -17.20 -1.26
C ARG A 71 -12.33 -17.79 -0.40
N LEU A 72 -13.51 -17.18 -0.39
CA LEU A 72 -14.65 -17.71 0.36
C LEU A 72 -15.03 -19.10 -0.15
N ARG A 73 -15.02 -19.32 -1.47
CA ARG A 73 -15.26 -20.63 -2.08
C ARG A 73 -14.17 -21.64 -1.73
N ASN A 74 -12.90 -21.22 -1.72
CA ASN A 74 -11.79 -22.08 -1.29
C ASN A 74 -11.89 -22.48 0.20
N TRP A 75 -12.62 -21.73 1.02
CA TRP A 75 -12.96 -22.10 2.40
C TRP A 75 -14.19 -23.00 2.52
N GLY A 76 -14.80 -23.42 1.40
CA GLY A 76 -15.98 -24.26 1.39
C GLY A 76 -17.31 -23.53 1.56
N LEU A 77 -17.33 -22.20 1.52
CA LEU A 77 -18.57 -21.43 1.60
C LEU A 77 -19.31 -21.44 0.26
N THR A 78 -20.60 -21.75 0.29
CA THR A 78 -21.49 -21.70 -0.87
C THR A 78 -21.76 -20.25 -1.26
N THR A 79 -21.03 -19.75 -2.26
CA THR A 79 -21.19 -18.39 -2.76
C THR A 79 -20.96 -18.30 -4.27
N THR A 80 -21.59 -17.34 -4.93
CA THR A 80 -21.40 -17.12 -6.37
C THR A 80 -19.95 -16.73 -6.64
N ALA A 81 -19.37 -17.29 -7.69
CA ALA A 81 -18.02 -16.95 -8.11
C ALA A 81 -17.95 -15.53 -8.70
N THR A 82 -19.06 -15.05 -9.26
CA THR A 82 -19.14 -13.81 -10.03
C THR A 82 -18.81 -12.57 -9.19
N CYS A 83 -17.98 -11.69 -9.78
CA CYS A 83 -17.59 -10.40 -9.25
C CYS A 83 -18.78 -9.44 -9.15
N LEU A 84 -18.98 -8.89 -7.94
CA LEU A 84 -20.08 -7.97 -7.63
C LEU A 84 -19.96 -6.60 -8.32
N LEU A 85 -18.77 -6.25 -8.84
CA LEU A 85 -18.54 -4.98 -9.51
C LEU A 85 -18.95 -5.02 -10.99
N CYS A 86 -18.61 -6.11 -11.70
CA CYS A 86 -18.86 -6.22 -13.14
C CYS A 86 -20.02 -7.16 -13.49
N ASN A 87 -20.37 -8.11 -12.61
CA ASN A 87 -21.34 -9.18 -12.82
C ASN A 87 -21.05 -10.05 -14.07
N THR A 88 -19.80 -10.13 -14.53
CA THR A 88 -19.46 -10.81 -15.80
C THR A 88 -18.36 -11.85 -15.70
N HIS A 89 -17.45 -11.75 -14.73
CA HIS A 89 -16.34 -12.69 -14.55
C HIS A 89 -16.23 -13.09 -13.07
N ASP A 90 -15.48 -14.14 -12.80
CA ASP A 90 -15.20 -14.60 -11.44
C ASP A 90 -14.35 -13.59 -10.65
N GLU A 91 -14.68 -13.41 -9.37
CA GLU A 91 -13.96 -12.52 -8.47
C GLU A 91 -12.69 -13.18 -7.94
N SER A 92 -11.56 -12.71 -8.40
CA SER A 92 -10.25 -12.88 -7.78
C SER A 92 -9.68 -11.54 -7.34
N ARG A 93 -8.58 -11.53 -6.58
CA ARG A 93 -7.88 -10.28 -6.23
C ARG A 93 -7.47 -9.49 -7.47
N ASP A 94 -6.86 -10.15 -8.45
CA ASP A 94 -6.40 -9.50 -9.69
C ASP A 94 -7.58 -8.98 -10.51
N HIS A 95 -8.65 -9.77 -10.63
CA HIS A 95 -9.86 -9.30 -11.29
C HIS A 95 -10.46 -8.10 -10.56
N LEU A 96 -10.71 -8.23 -9.26
CA LEU A 96 -11.37 -7.22 -8.45
C LEU A 96 -10.66 -5.86 -8.54
N PHE A 97 -9.32 -5.84 -8.44
CA PHE A 97 -8.59 -4.58 -8.40
C PHE A 97 -8.11 -4.09 -9.77
N PHE A 98 -7.95 -4.95 -10.78
CA PHE A 98 -7.33 -4.53 -12.05
C PHE A 98 -8.12 -4.96 -13.30
N ALA A 99 -8.44 -6.25 -13.47
CA ALA A 99 -9.05 -6.73 -14.71
C ALA A 99 -10.57 -6.48 -14.83
N CYS A 100 -11.24 -6.17 -13.72
CA CYS A 100 -12.66 -5.83 -13.71
C CYS A 100 -12.91 -4.52 -14.44
N ARG A 101 -13.82 -4.50 -15.43
CA ARG A 101 -14.21 -3.30 -16.20
C ARG A 101 -14.47 -2.06 -15.35
N PHE A 102 -15.08 -2.24 -14.17
CA PHE A 102 -15.32 -1.15 -13.22
C PHE A 102 -14.00 -0.60 -12.68
N SER A 103 -13.13 -1.46 -12.17
CA SER A 103 -11.84 -1.09 -11.59
C SER A 103 -10.87 -0.57 -12.64
N SER A 104 -10.80 -1.18 -13.84
CA SER A 104 -9.98 -0.70 -14.95
C SER A 104 -10.36 0.71 -15.37
N SER A 105 -11.67 1.06 -15.36
CA SER A 105 -12.11 2.42 -15.68
C SER A 105 -11.59 3.47 -14.69
N ILE A 106 -11.46 3.09 -13.40
CA ILE A 106 -10.88 3.96 -12.36
C ILE A 106 -9.38 4.14 -12.59
N TRP A 107 -8.66 3.05 -12.88
CA TRP A 107 -7.22 3.12 -13.18
C TRP A 107 -6.95 3.98 -14.41
N ASN A 108 -7.64 3.70 -15.51
CA ASN A 108 -7.47 4.42 -16.77
C ASN A 108 -7.69 5.92 -16.60
N TYR A 109 -8.63 6.34 -15.75
CA TYR A 109 -8.84 7.75 -15.44
C TYR A 109 -7.56 8.43 -14.91
N PHE A 110 -6.87 7.81 -13.95
CA PHE A 110 -5.69 8.40 -13.32
C PHE A 110 -4.40 8.19 -14.12
N THR A 111 -4.31 7.11 -14.89
CA THR A 111 -3.08 6.76 -15.62
C THR A 111 -3.04 7.32 -17.04
N ALA A 112 -4.19 7.52 -17.71
CA ALA A 112 -4.23 7.99 -19.09
C ALA A 112 -3.58 9.38 -19.26
N LYS A 113 -3.95 10.36 -18.41
CA LYS A 113 -3.36 11.70 -18.47
C LYS A 113 -1.87 11.75 -18.13
N ALA A 114 -1.42 10.79 -17.33
CA ALA A 114 -0.01 10.64 -16.97
C ALA A 114 0.81 9.84 -18.00
N ASN A 115 0.18 9.35 -19.09
CA ASN A 115 0.77 8.42 -20.06
C ASN A 115 1.37 7.18 -19.38
N LEU A 116 0.67 6.65 -18.38
CA LEU A 116 1.09 5.51 -17.59
C LEU A 116 0.27 4.26 -17.97
N LEU A 117 0.95 3.12 -18.04
CA LEU A 117 0.34 1.81 -18.31
C LEU A 117 0.47 0.92 -17.07
N PRO A 118 -0.57 0.85 -16.22
CA PRO A 118 -0.52 0.02 -15.03
C PRO A 118 -0.58 -1.47 -15.41
N PRO A 119 0.24 -2.34 -14.78
CA PRO A 119 0.10 -3.78 -14.94
C PRO A 119 -1.27 -4.29 -14.49
N THR A 120 -1.74 -5.38 -15.11
CA THR A 120 -3.03 -6.01 -14.78
C THR A 120 -2.95 -6.98 -13.59
N GLN A 121 -1.74 -7.38 -13.19
CA GLN A 121 -1.50 -8.24 -12.04
C GLN A 121 -1.18 -7.43 -10.80
N PHE A 122 -1.79 -7.78 -9.67
CA PHE A 122 -1.66 -7.06 -8.40
C PHE A 122 -0.21 -6.99 -7.91
N ALA A 123 0.50 -8.12 -7.95
CA ALA A 123 1.90 -8.21 -7.50
C ALA A 123 2.83 -7.31 -8.34
N THR A 124 2.65 -7.32 -9.66
CA THR A 124 3.44 -6.51 -10.60
C THR A 124 3.11 -5.03 -10.44
N CYS A 125 1.83 -4.68 -10.23
CA CYS A 125 1.41 -3.29 -10.00
C CYS A 125 2.00 -2.71 -8.70
N LEU A 126 2.10 -3.51 -7.64
CA LEU A 126 2.76 -3.11 -6.37
C LEU A 126 4.21 -2.71 -6.59
N ILE A 127 4.95 -3.43 -7.44
CA ILE A 127 6.36 -3.11 -7.72
C ILE A 127 6.42 -1.90 -8.66
N TRP A 128 5.55 -1.86 -9.67
CA TRP A 128 5.48 -0.78 -10.66
C TRP A 128 5.25 0.59 -10.01
N VAL A 129 4.34 0.71 -9.04
CA VAL A 129 4.03 2.02 -8.41
C VAL A 129 5.23 2.65 -7.70
N ASN A 130 6.23 1.85 -7.31
CA ASN A 130 7.46 2.36 -6.71
C ASN A 130 8.48 2.86 -7.74
N ASN A 131 8.44 2.34 -8.97
CA ASN A 131 9.52 2.48 -9.94
C ASN A 131 9.10 3.23 -11.22
N THR A 132 7.81 3.53 -11.35
CA THR A 132 7.20 4.07 -12.58
C THR A 132 7.65 5.49 -12.93
N ALA A 133 8.00 6.33 -11.94
CA ALA A 133 8.36 7.72 -12.18
C ALA A 133 9.71 8.08 -11.56
N ARG A 134 10.54 8.80 -12.32
CA ARG A 134 11.77 9.41 -11.80
C ARG A 134 11.48 10.54 -10.80
N ASN A 135 10.33 11.20 -10.95
CA ASN A 135 9.90 12.29 -10.08
C ASN A 135 9.27 11.74 -8.78
N LYS A 136 9.82 12.16 -7.63
CA LYS A 136 9.35 11.75 -6.30
C LYS A 136 7.91 12.19 -6.00
N ASN A 137 7.48 13.36 -6.50
CA ASN A 137 6.10 13.82 -6.35
C ASN A 137 5.13 12.92 -7.10
N ILE A 138 5.43 12.61 -8.37
CA ILE A 138 4.60 11.70 -9.18
C ILE A 138 4.52 10.33 -8.51
N THR A 139 5.65 9.80 -8.04
CA THR A 139 5.69 8.52 -7.32
C THR A 139 4.80 8.54 -6.07
N LEU A 140 4.88 9.58 -5.24
CA LEU A 140 4.04 9.69 -4.05
C LEU A 140 2.55 9.83 -4.39
N ILE A 141 2.21 10.65 -5.39
CA ILE A 141 0.83 10.83 -5.87
C ILE A 141 0.28 9.49 -6.37
N LEU A 142 1.05 8.74 -7.17
CA LEU A 142 0.64 7.45 -7.69
C LEU A 142 0.44 6.41 -6.57
N LYS A 143 1.30 6.40 -5.55
CA LYS A 143 1.10 5.55 -4.36
C LYS A 143 -0.19 5.90 -3.63
N LEU A 144 -0.50 7.19 -3.48
CA LEU A 144 -1.75 7.63 -2.84
C LEU A 144 -2.97 7.26 -3.67
N ILE A 145 -2.94 7.47 -4.99
CA ILE A 145 -3.99 7.02 -5.92
C ILE A 145 -4.15 5.50 -5.81
N PHE A 146 -3.05 4.75 -5.83
CA PHE A 146 -3.08 3.29 -5.77
C PHE A 146 -3.78 2.78 -4.51
N GLN A 147 -3.37 3.28 -3.34
CA GLN A 147 -3.99 2.88 -2.07
C GLN A 147 -5.45 3.34 -1.96
N ALA A 148 -5.77 4.55 -2.45
CA ALA A 148 -7.14 5.05 -2.45
C ALA A 148 -8.04 4.22 -3.38
N SER A 149 -7.57 3.85 -4.58
CA SER A 149 -8.28 2.97 -5.51
C SER A 149 -8.59 1.63 -4.87
N ILE A 150 -7.60 0.95 -4.27
CA ILE A 150 -7.84 -0.32 -3.55
C ILE A 150 -8.89 -0.14 -2.47
N TYR A 151 -8.76 0.90 -1.65
CA TYR A 151 -9.69 1.15 -0.55
C TYR A 151 -11.13 1.36 -1.04
N PHE A 152 -11.36 2.25 -2.01
CA PHE A 152 -12.71 2.55 -2.47
C PHE A 152 -13.32 1.46 -3.35
N ILE A 153 -12.51 0.74 -4.13
CA ILE A 153 -12.97 -0.44 -4.88
C ILE A 153 -13.43 -1.52 -3.90
N TRP A 154 -12.63 -1.81 -2.87
CA TRP A 154 -12.99 -2.76 -1.83
C TRP A 154 -14.26 -2.35 -1.08
N ARG A 155 -14.34 -1.07 -0.70
CA ARG A 155 -15.53 -0.50 -0.04
C ARG A 155 -16.77 -0.61 -0.92
N GLU A 156 -16.67 -0.27 -2.21
CA GLU A 156 -17.78 -0.37 -3.16
C GLU A 156 -18.24 -1.82 -3.35
N ARG A 157 -17.30 -2.76 -3.51
CA ARG A 157 -17.61 -4.18 -3.60
C ARG A 157 -18.41 -4.65 -2.37
N ASN A 158 -17.96 -4.29 -1.17
CA ASN A 158 -18.67 -4.67 0.06
C ASN A 158 -20.01 -3.95 0.22
N GLN A 159 -20.10 -2.69 -0.21
CA GLN A 159 -21.37 -1.97 -0.22
C GLN A 159 -22.40 -2.67 -1.10
N ARG A 160 -22.01 -3.16 -2.29
CA ARG A 160 -22.91 -3.94 -3.17
C ARG A 160 -23.30 -5.31 -2.60
N LEU A 161 -22.51 -5.86 -1.68
CA LEU A 161 -22.85 -7.10 -0.98
C LEU A 161 -23.92 -6.87 0.10
N HIS A 162 -23.85 -5.74 0.82
CA HIS A 162 -24.68 -5.47 2.00
C HIS A 162 -25.78 -4.41 1.75
N SER A 163 -25.85 -3.82 0.56
CA SER A 163 -26.78 -2.74 0.24
C SER A 163 -27.12 -2.72 -1.25
N SER A 164 -28.30 -2.20 -1.58
CA SER A 164 -28.85 -2.21 -2.95
C SER A 164 -28.56 -0.95 -3.75
N ASN A 165 -27.61 -0.10 -3.33
CA ASN A 165 -27.31 1.16 -4.02
C ASN A 165 -25.89 1.15 -4.63
N PRO A 166 -25.71 0.58 -5.83
CA PRO A 166 -24.42 0.54 -6.51
C PRO A 166 -24.02 1.93 -7.00
N ARG A 167 -22.77 2.34 -6.73
CA ARG A 167 -22.21 3.58 -7.29
C ARG A 167 -21.45 3.29 -8.56
N HIS A 168 -21.47 4.25 -9.48
CA HIS A 168 -20.70 4.18 -10.72
C HIS A 168 -19.26 4.66 -10.53
N ALA A 169 -18.37 4.24 -11.44
CA ALA A 169 -16.95 4.58 -11.38
C ALA A 169 -16.66 6.10 -11.28
N PRO A 170 -17.40 7.02 -11.96
CA PRO A 170 -17.18 8.46 -11.80
C PRO A 170 -17.35 8.98 -10.36
N SER A 171 -18.28 8.41 -9.59
CA SER A 171 -18.46 8.76 -8.18
C SER A 171 -17.26 8.35 -7.33
N ILE A 172 -16.72 7.16 -7.59
CA ILE A 172 -15.52 6.65 -6.92
C ILE A 172 -14.29 7.48 -7.30
N ILE A 173 -14.14 7.82 -8.58
CA ILE A 173 -13.07 8.69 -9.08
C ILE A 173 -13.12 10.05 -8.36
N LYS A 174 -14.32 10.65 -8.24
CA LYS A 174 -14.49 11.92 -7.51
C LYS A 174 -14.05 11.79 -6.06
N GLU A 175 -14.42 10.73 -5.35
CA GLU A 175 -13.99 10.47 -3.97
C GLU A 175 -12.46 10.32 -3.85
N ILE A 176 -11.83 9.59 -4.77
CA ILE A 176 -10.37 9.43 -4.81
C ILE A 176 -9.70 10.79 -5.04
N LYS A 177 -10.17 11.60 -6.00
CA LYS A 177 -9.61 12.94 -6.23
C LYS A 177 -9.69 13.83 -4.99
N MET A 178 -10.85 13.86 -4.34
CA MET A 178 -11.06 14.69 -3.15
C MET A 178 -10.13 14.27 -2.01
N ILE A 179 -10.04 12.97 -1.70
CA ILE A 179 -9.22 12.51 -0.58
C ILE A 179 -7.72 12.63 -0.86
N VAL A 180 -7.28 12.37 -2.09
CA VAL A 180 -5.86 12.52 -2.46
C VAL A 180 -5.48 13.99 -2.42
N ARG A 181 -6.28 14.89 -3.00
CA ARG A 181 -6.04 16.34 -2.92
C ARG A 181 -5.98 16.82 -1.46
N ALA A 182 -6.94 16.42 -0.63
CA ALA A 182 -6.96 16.76 0.79
C ALA A 182 -5.69 16.27 1.51
N ARG A 183 -5.15 15.11 1.12
CA ARG A 183 -3.90 14.60 1.66
C ARG A 183 -2.67 15.36 1.15
N LEU A 184 -2.67 15.75 -0.12
CA LEU A 184 -1.56 16.46 -0.74
C LEU A 184 -1.40 17.90 -0.22
N ASP A 185 -2.47 18.56 0.22
CA ASP A 185 -2.43 19.95 0.70
C ASP A 185 -1.40 20.18 1.84
N PRO A 186 -1.50 19.50 3.01
CA PRO A 186 -0.52 19.70 4.09
C PRO A 186 0.90 19.25 3.68
N LEU A 187 1.01 18.20 2.85
CA LEU A 187 2.31 17.73 2.37
C LEU A 187 2.97 18.75 1.44
N SER A 188 2.19 19.44 0.60
CA SER A 188 2.68 20.48 -0.30
C SER A 188 3.13 21.72 0.47
N ARG A 189 2.41 22.11 1.53
CA ARG A 189 2.80 23.23 2.40
C ARG A 189 4.11 22.97 3.15
N ALA A 190 4.39 21.71 3.48
CA ALA A 190 5.65 21.31 4.10
C ALA A 190 6.83 21.25 3.11
N GLN A 191 6.56 21.22 1.79
CA GLN A 191 7.62 21.24 0.78
C GLN A 191 8.16 22.65 0.56
N ARG A 192 9.49 22.74 0.40
CA ARG A 192 10.20 23.94 -0.04
C ARG A 192 10.97 23.62 -1.32
N PRO A 193 10.29 23.47 -2.47
CA PRO A 193 10.96 23.10 -3.70
C PRO A 193 11.82 24.27 -4.21
N ILE A 194 12.99 23.94 -4.76
CA ILE A 194 13.85 24.90 -5.47
C ILE A 194 13.35 24.97 -6.92
N PRO A 195 13.04 26.16 -7.47
CA PRO A 195 12.64 26.30 -8.87
C PRO A 195 13.67 25.65 -9.82
N PRO A 196 13.23 24.92 -10.87
CA PRO A 196 11.88 24.85 -11.43
C PRO A 196 10.99 23.73 -10.86
N ALA A 197 11.35 23.10 -9.74
CA ALA A 197 10.58 21.97 -9.20
C ALA A 197 9.17 22.40 -8.73
N LEU A 198 8.16 21.63 -9.15
CA LEU A 198 6.77 21.83 -8.71
C LEU A 198 6.53 21.25 -7.31
N THR A 199 5.59 21.84 -6.56
CA THR A 199 5.04 21.21 -5.35
C THR A 199 4.19 19.98 -5.71
N LEU A 200 3.85 19.15 -4.72
CA LEU A 200 2.93 18.04 -4.87
C LEU A 200 1.58 18.46 -5.45
N LEU A 201 0.97 19.53 -4.93
CA LEU A 201 -0.33 20.01 -5.41
C LEU A 201 -0.24 20.58 -6.84
N ALA A 202 0.84 21.29 -7.18
CA ALA A 202 1.08 21.76 -8.55
C ALA A 202 1.32 20.58 -9.52
N THR A 203 2.04 19.55 -9.09
CA THR A 203 2.23 18.30 -9.86
C THR A 203 0.88 17.58 -10.06
N TRP A 204 0.03 17.56 -9.04
CA TRP A 204 -1.31 16.99 -9.12
C TRP A 204 -2.19 17.71 -10.15
N PHE A 205 -2.24 19.04 -10.12
CA PHE A 205 -3.07 19.82 -11.04
C PHE A 205 -2.60 19.77 -12.48
N SER A 206 -1.29 19.64 -12.72
CA SER A 206 -0.74 19.55 -14.07
C SER A 206 -1.00 18.20 -14.75
N ILE A 207 -1.06 17.10 -13.99
CA ILE A 207 -1.07 15.74 -14.55
C ILE A 207 -2.37 14.97 -14.26
N PHE A 208 -2.93 15.10 -13.05
CA PHE A 208 -3.94 14.19 -12.52
C PHE A 208 -5.34 14.82 -12.33
N GLN A 209 -5.51 16.11 -12.65
CA GLN A 209 -6.80 16.80 -12.54
C GLN A 209 -7.70 16.55 -13.75
#